data_AF-A0A1X6NN10-F1
#
_entry.id   AF-A0A1X6NN10-F1
#
_cell.length_a   1.000
_cell.length_b   1.000
_cell.length_c   1.000
_cell.angle_alpha   90.00
_cell.angle_beta   90.00
_cell.angle_gamma   90.00
#
_symmetry.space_group_name_H-M   'P 1'
#
loop_
_entity.id
_entity.type
_entity.pdbx_description
1 polymer ?
#
loop_
_entity_poly.entity_id
_entity_poly.type
_entity_poly.pdbx_seq_one_letter_code
_entity_poly.pdbx_strand_id
1 'polypeptide(L)'
;MVEPSSSYGAIAPRADGGESGQSQENHARAGEFLSDCVLGMSDGLTVPFALAAGLTSAISSSSVIALAVVSELIAGAISMGLGGYLSGRVEADTHDAEREREEWEVVHKKEEEEEEVVHELCKFGLTREQCEPVLEHFRKNPTQWVDFMMKFELGITKPADSRPFTSALAVGGSYVVGGLVPLIPVRTQG
;
A
#
# COMPACT_ATOMS: atom_id res chain seq x y z
N MET A 1 18.53 -46.38 45.15
CA MET A 1 19.53 -45.40 44.68
C MET A 1 19.83 -45.78 43.24
N VAL A 2 19.44 -45.06 42.20
CA VAL A 2 19.59 -43.61 41.93
C VAL A 2 18.38 -43.08 41.12
N GLU A 3 18.12 -41.78 41.25
CA GLU A 3 16.99 -40.94 40.77
C GLU A 3 16.75 -40.85 39.25
N PRO A 4 15.58 -40.34 38.82
CA PRO A 4 15.33 -39.86 37.45
C PRO A 4 15.73 -38.38 37.30
N SER A 5 16.36 -37.98 36.19
CA SER A 5 16.58 -36.56 35.87
C SER A 5 15.94 -36.18 34.53
N SER A 6 14.85 -35.45 34.64
CA SER A 6 14.29 -34.57 33.61
C SER A 6 15.31 -33.50 33.20
N SER A 7 15.42 -33.20 31.91
CA SER A 7 15.87 -31.89 31.43
C SER A 7 15.25 -31.59 30.07
N TYR A 8 13.94 -31.33 30.07
CA TYR A 8 13.39 -30.44 29.04
C TYR A 8 13.85 -29.03 29.38
N GLY A 9 14.66 -28.44 28.50
CA GLY A 9 15.12 -27.06 28.63
C GLY A 9 13.93 -26.11 28.57
N ALA A 10 13.61 -25.51 29.71
CA ALA A 10 12.67 -24.41 29.79
C ALA A 10 13.25 -23.19 29.06
N ILE A 11 12.73 -22.88 27.87
CA ILE A 11 12.89 -21.56 27.27
C ILE A 11 11.94 -20.65 28.04
N ALA A 12 12.49 -19.87 28.97
CA ALA A 12 11.75 -18.85 29.69
C ALA A 12 11.18 -17.82 28.70
N PRO A 13 9.93 -17.35 28.88
CA PRO A 13 9.41 -16.27 28.06
C PRO A 13 10.19 -14.99 28.38
N ARG A 14 10.81 -14.40 27.37
CA ARG A 14 11.27 -13.00 27.44
C ARG A 14 10.03 -12.14 27.56
N ALA A 15 9.84 -11.55 28.73
CA ALA A 15 8.97 -10.40 28.89
C ALA A 15 9.70 -9.18 28.31
N ASP A 16 9.55 -8.95 27.01
CA ASP A 16 9.73 -7.61 26.43
C ASP A 16 8.34 -7.11 26.02
N GLY A 17 7.81 -6.25 26.87
CA GLY A 17 6.68 -5.40 26.53
C GLY A 17 7.18 -4.18 25.76
N GLY A 18 6.55 -3.90 24.63
CA GLY A 18 6.64 -2.64 23.91
C GLY A 18 7.36 -2.72 22.57
N GLU A 19 6.70 -2.19 21.52
CA GLU A 19 7.29 -1.70 20.26
C GLU A 19 7.44 -2.64 19.05
N SER A 20 6.62 -3.69 18.90
CA SER A 20 6.59 -4.47 17.64
C SER A 20 5.67 -3.91 16.53
N GLY A 21 4.90 -2.84 16.79
CA GLY A 21 3.97 -2.26 15.82
C GLY A 21 4.56 -1.22 14.87
N GLN A 22 5.62 -0.49 15.28
CA GLN A 22 6.12 0.66 14.51
C GLN A 22 7.03 0.26 13.33
N SER A 23 7.76 -0.86 13.42
CA SER A 23 8.72 -1.23 12.36
C SER A 23 8.05 -1.80 11.09
N GLN A 24 6.92 -2.51 11.21
CA GLN A 24 6.21 -3.05 10.04
C GLN A 24 5.45 -1.96 9.27
N GLU A 25 4.77 -1.05 9.99
CA GLU A 25 4.02 0.06 9.38
C GLU A 25 4.94 1.01 8.60
N ASN A 26 6.14 1.29 9.12
CA ASN A 26 7.09 2.19 8.46
C ASN A 26 7.66 1.61 7.16
N HIS A 27 7.86 0.29 7.08
CA HIS A 27 8.37 -0.35 5.87
C HIS A 27 7.33 -0.41 4.74
N ALA A 28 6.08 -0.74 5.06
CA ALA A 28 5.00 -0.75 4.06
C ALA A 28 4.76 0.64 3.47
N ARG A 29 4.67 1.66 4.33
CA ARG A 29 4.49 3.07 3.92
C ARG A 29 5.66 3.60 3.10
N ALA A 30 6.89 3.22 3.45
CA ALA A 30 8.07 3.58 2.67
C ALA A 30 8.03 2.94 1.27
N GLY A 31 7.55 1.70 1.16
CA GLY A 31 7.40 0.99 -0.11
C GLY A 31 6.35 1.62 -1.02
N GLU A 32 5.18 1.96 -0.49
CA GLU A 32 4.11 2.65 -1.23
C GLU A 32 4.58 4.03 -1.71
N PHE A 33 5.17 4.83 -0.83
CA PHE A 33 5.71 6.14 -1.18
C PHE A 33 6.79 6.06 -2.26
N LEU A 34 7.72 5.10 -2.13
CA LEU A 34 8.76 4.90 -3.12
C LEU A 34 8.18 4.47 -4.48
N SER A 35 7.18 3.59 -4.48
CA SER A 35 6.50 3.16 -5.69
C SER A 35 5.81 4.33 -6.40
N ASP A 36 5.13 5.19 -5.65
CA ASP A 36 4.52 6.43 -6.16
C ASP A 36 5.56 7.39 -6.75
N CYS A 37 6.71 7.55 -6.09
CA CYS A 37 7.82 8.34 -6.62
C CYS A 37 8.43 7.75 -7.89
N VAL A 38 8.59 6.43 -7.97
CA VAL A 38 9.10 5.75 -9.17
C VAL A 38 8.14 5.92 -10.33
N LEU A 39 6.83 5.78 -10.10
CA LEU A 39 5.80 6.00 -11.11
C LEU A 39 5.88 7.43 -11.67
N GLY A 40 5.81 8.44 -10.79
CA GLY A 40 5.85 9.84 -11.22
C GLY A 40 7.16 10.20 -11.91
N MET A 41 8.31 9.78 -11.36
CA MET A 41 9.62 10.03 -11.97
C MET A 41 9.78 9.37 -13.34
N SER A 42 9.31 8.13 -13.50
CA SER A 42 9.42 7.39 -14.78
C SER A 42 8.65 8.08 -15.89
N ASP A 43 7.41 8.50 -15.61
CA ASP A 43 6.59 9.24 -16.57
C ASP A 43 7.14 10.64 -16.81
N GLY A 44 7.58 11.32 -15.74
CA GLY A 44 8.17 12.65 -15.79
C GLY A 44 9.46 12.68 -16.60
N LEU A 45 10.25 11.61 -16.63
CA LEU A 45 11.43 11.54 -17.48
C LEU A 45 11.09 11.26 -18.94
N THR A 46 10.13 10.38 -19.18
CA THR A 46 9.89 9.81 -20.52
C THR A 46 8.99 10.70 -21.37
N VAL A 47 7.88 11.22 -20.82
CA VAL A 47 6.89 11.96 -21.61
C VAL A 47 7.41 13.33 -22.06
N PRO A 48 7.97 14.19 -21.18
CA PRO A 48 8.54 15.48 -21.58
C PRO A 48 9.72 15.33 -22.55
N PHE A 49 10.54 14.27 -22.37
CA PHE A 49 11.66 13.98 -23.27
C PHE A 49 11.18 13.59 -24.66
N ALA A 50 10.24 12.65 -24.75
CA ALA A 50 9.68 12.20 -26.03
C ALA A 50 8.99 13.36 -26.76
N LEU A 51 8.27 14.22 -26.03
CA LEU A 51 7.66 15.42 -26.57
C LEU A 51 8.71 16.38 -27.13
N ALA A 52 9.75 16.70 -26.36
CA ALA A 52 10.83 17.60 -26.81
C ALA A 52 11.56 17.06 -28.05
N ALA A 53 11.91 15.77 -28.04
CA ALA A 53 12.58 15.10 -29.14
C ALA A 53 11.71 15.09 -30.41
N GLY A 54 10.41 14.80 -30.26
CA GLY A 54 9.45 14.81 -31.36
C GLY A 54 9.29 16.20 -31.98
N LEU A 55 9.13 17.24 -31.15
CA LEU A 55 8.93 18.62 -31.63
C LEU A 55 10.18 19.19 -32.30
N THR A 56 11.38 18.81 -31.87
CA THR A 56 12.64 19.27 -32.48
C THR A 56 12.76 18.87 -33.97
N SER A 57 12.10 17.79 -34.38
CA SER A 57 12.07 17.37 -35.79
C SER A 57 11.20 18.25 -36.70
N ALA A 58 10.23 18.96 -36.13
CA ALA A 58 9.20 19.71 -36.87
C ALA A 58 9.26 21.22 -36.63
N ILE A 59 9.81 21.66 -35.49
CA ILE A 59 9.83 23.05 -35.05
C ILE A 59 11.27 23.47 -34.79
N SER A 60 11.70 24.58 -35.39
CA SER A 60 13.07 25.10 -35.20
C SER A 60 13.19 26.11 -34.04
N SER A 61 12.06 26.59 -33.51
CA SER A 61 12.05 27.58 -32.42
C SER A 61 12.15 26.90 -31.05
N SER A 62 13.32 27.00 -30.42
CA SER A 62 13.58 26.45 -29.08
C SER A 62 12.65 27.01 -28.01
N SER A 63 12.23 28.27 -28.13
CA SER A 63 11.28 28.89 -27.18
C SER A 63 9.89 28.27 -27.25
N VAL A 64 9.44 27.89 -28.46
CA VAL A 64 8.14 27.23 -28.64
C VAL A 64 8.17 25.81 -28.09
N ILE A 65 9.27 25.08 -28.33
CA ILE A 65 9.48 23.73 -27.78
C ILE A 65 9.50 23.79 -26.25
N ALA A 66 10.27 24.71 -25.66
CA ALA A 66 10.36 24.86 -24.22
C ALA A 66 9.00 25.17 -23.58
N LEU A 67 8.20 26.05 -24.19
CA LEU A 67 6.85 26.37 -23.68
C LEU A 67 5.92 25.16 -23.73
N ALA A 68 6.00 24.37 -24.81
CA ALA A 68 5.20 23.16 -24.97
C ALA A 68 5.54 22.12 -23.88
N VAL A 69 6.84 21.88 -23.65
CA VAL A 69 7.30 20.92 -22.62
C VAL A 69 6.95 21.41 -21.22
N VAL A 70 7.09 22.70 -20.91
CA VAL A 70 6.69 23.23 -19.59
C VAL A 70 5.18 23.13 -19.37
N SER A 71 4.40 23.37 -20.42
CA SER A 71 2.93 23.24 -20.35
C SER A 71 2.51 21.79 -20.13
N GLU A 72 3.17 20.86 -20.80
CA GLU A 72 2.97 19.42 -20.58
C GLU A 72 3.39 19.00 -19.17
N LEU A 73 4.53 19.48 -18.66
CA LEU A 73 4.97 19.19 -17.30
C LEU A 73 3.95 19.63 -16.23
N ILE A 74 3.35 20.82 -16.39
CA ILE A 74 2.32 21.33 -15.49
C ILE A 74 1.05 20.48 -15.59
N ALA A 75 0.59 20.22 -16.81
CA ALA A 75 -0.63 19.43 -17.03
C ALA A 75 -0.49 17.99 -16.51
N GLY A 76 0.65 17.35 -16.81
CA GLY A 76 0.98 16.01 -16.36
C GLY A 76 1.12 15.91 -14.84
N ALA A 77 1.79 16.87 -14.20
CA ALA A 77 1.91 16.90 -12.74
C ALA A 77 0.54 17.00 -12.04
N ILE A 78 -0.37 17.84 -12.55
CA ILE A 78 -1.73 17.96 -12.03
C ILE A 78 -2.49 16.65 -12.25
N SER A 79 -2.43 16.08 -13.46
CA SER A 79 -3.13 14.84 -13.80
C SER A 79 -2.66 13.67 -12.94
N MET A 80 -1.35 13.48 -12.80
CA MET A 80 -0.79 12.38 -12.02
C MET A 80 -0.97 12.58 -10.52
N GLY A 81 -0.85 13.82 -10.03
CA GLY A 81 -1.14 14.13 -8.63
C GLY A 81 -2.61 13.84 -8.28
N LEU A 82 -3.56 14.21 -9.14
CA LEU A 82 -4.96 13.84 -8.97
C LEU A 82 -5.17 12.32 -9.04
N GLY A 83 -4.46 11.63 -9.94
CA GLY A 83 -4.46 10.17 -10.03
C GLY A 83 -4.02 9.50 -8.74
N GLY A 84 -2.91 9.94 -8.15
CA GLY A 84 -2.43 9.46 -6.85
C GLY A 84 -3.42 9.74 -5.72
N TYR A 85 -4.02 10.95 -5.69
CA TYR A 85 -5.06 11.28 -4.72
C TYR A 85 -6.25 10.33 -4.80
N LEU A 86 -6.79 10.15 -6.02
CA LEU A 86 -7.94 9.29 -6.25
C LEU A 86 -7.63 7.84 -5.93
N SER A 87 -6.44 7.34 -6.29
CA SER A 87 -6.01 5.98 -5.93
C SER A 87 -6.03 5.77 -4.42
N GLY A 88 -5.39 6.66 -3.66
CA GLY A 88 -5.39 6.55 -2.20
C GLY A 88 -6.78 6.72 -1.57
N ARG A 89 -7.68 7.48 -2.20
CA ARG A 89 -9.08 7.61 -1.73
C ARG A 89 -9.89 6.34 -2.01
N VAL A 90 -9.71 5.74 -3.19
CA VAL A 90 -10.33 4.47 -3.54
C VAL A 90 -9.85 3.35 -2.62
N GLU A 91 -8.56 3.29 -2.29
CA GLU A 91 -8.02 2.33 -1.31
C GLU A 91 -8.77 2.43 0.04
N ALA A 92 -9.00 3.65 0.54
CA ALA A 92 -9.74 3.89 1.79
C ALA A 92 -11.23 3.50 1.67
N ASP A 93 -11.88 3.89 0.58
CA ASP A 93 -13.29 3.56 0.34
C ASP A 93 -13.51 2.06 0.20
N THR A 94 -12.61 1.36 -0.50
CA THR A 94 -12.65 -0.10 -0.63
C THR A 94 -12.46 -0.77 0.72
N HIS A 95 -11.49 -0.32 1.53
CA HIS A 95 -11.33 -0.85 2.88
C HIS A 95 -12.61 -0.70 3.71
N ASP A 96 -13.24 0.47 3.70
CA ASP A 96 -14.44 0.74 4.49
C ASP A 96 -15.64 -0.07 3.98
N ALA A 97 -15.79 -0.22 2.67
CA ALA A 97 -16.84 -1.02 2.06
C ALA A 97 -16.71 -2.51 2.35
N GLU A 98 -15.49 -3.07 2.23
CA GLU A 98 -15.26 -4.48 2.58
C GLU A 98 -15.44 -4.72 4.08
N ARG A 99 -15.04 -3.77 4.92
CA ARG A 99 -15.26 -3.89 6.38
C ARG A 99 -16.74 -3.90 6.74
N GLU A 100 -17.55 -3.05 6.11
CA GLU A 100 -19.01 -3.04 6.33
C GLU A 100 -19.64 -4.36 5.87
N ARG A 101 -19.18 -4.89 4.73
CA ARG A 101 -19.62 -6.18 4.22
C ARG A 101 -19.28 -7.31 5.19
N GLU A 102 -18.04 -7.36 5.68
CA GLU A 102 -17.55 -8.35 6.62
C GLU A 102 -18.32 -8.31 7.96
N GLU A 103 -18.60 -7.11 8.47
CA GLU A 103 -19.44 -6.92 9.65
C GLU A 103 -20.86 -7.49 9.45
N TRP A 104 -21.40 -7.37 8.23
CA TRP A 104 -22.69 -7.97 7.90
C TRP A 104 -22.61 -9.50 7.79
N GLU A 105 -21.58 -10.06 7.17
CA GLU A 105 -21.41 -11.50 6.97
C GLU A 105 -21.18 -12.23 8.31
N VAL A 106 -20.34 -11.70 9.21
CA VAL A 106 -20.15 -12.24 10.57
C VAL A 106 -21.45 -12.28 11.40
N VAL A 107 -22.43 -11.42 11.09
CA VAL A 107 -23.73 -11.43 11.78
C VAL A 107 -24.72 -12.39 11.13
N HIS A 108 -24.79 -12.41 9.79
CA HIS A 108 -25.86 -13.07 9.05
C HIS A 108 -25.49 -14.46 8.52
N LYS A 109 -24.18 -14.76 8.38
CA LYS A 109 -23.64 -15.97 7.77
C LYS A 109 -22.59 -16.67 8.65
N LYS A 110 -22.79 -16.65 9.97
CA LYS A 110 -21.84 -17.17 10.97
C LYS A 110 -21.25 -18.55 10.65
N GLU A 111 -22.08 -19.48 10.20
CA GLU A 111 -21.63 -20.85 9.91
C GLU A 111 -20.64 -20.89 8.74
N GLU A 112 -20.85 -20.05 7.72
CA GLU A 112 -19.94 -19.91 6.56
C GLU A 112 -18.63 -19.24 7.00
N GLU A 113 -18.72 -18.12 7.72
CA GLU A 113 -17.57 -17.36 8.23
C GLU A 113 -16.68 -18.18 9.18
N GLU A 114 -17.25 -19.07 9.98
CA GLU A 114 -16.48 -19.96 10.86
C GLU A 114 -15.65 -20.97 10.06
N GLU A 115 -16.18 -21.49 8.95
CA GLU A 115 -15.43 -22.36 8.05
C GLU A 115 -14.27 -21.61 7.39
N GLU A 116 -14.47 -20.34 7.05
CA GLU A 116 -13.42 -19.50 6.47
C GLU A 116 -12.30 -19.23 7.46
N VAL A 117 -12.61 -18.91 8.72
CA VAL A 117 -11.60 -18.82 9.79
C VAL A 117 -10.83 -20.12 9.96
N VAL A 118 -11.52 -21.27 9.98
CA VAL A 118 -10.86 -22.58 10.06
C VAL A 118 -9.95 -22.80 8.86
N HIS A 119 -10.42 -22.48 7.66
CA HIS A 119 -9.65 -22.61 6.43
C HIS A 119 -8.38 -21.75 6.46
N GLU A 120 -8.46 -20.49 6.89
CA GLU A 120 -7.30 -19.62 7.03
C GLU A 120 -6.30 -20.15 8.08
N LEU A 121 -6.78 -20.62 9.22
CA LEU A 121 -5.92 -21.20 10.26
C LEU A 121 -5.31 -22.55 9.83
N CYS A 122 -6.00 -23.34 9.01
CA CYS A 122 -5.46 -24.59 8.47
C CYS A 122 -4.24 -24.35 7.56
N LYS A 123 -4.11 -23.17 6.93
CA LYS A 123 -2.89 -22.80 6.17
C LYS A 123 -1.64 -22.76 7.05
N PHE A 124 -1.81 -22.56 8.35
CA PHE A 124 -0.74 -22.61 9.35
C PHE A 124 -0.54 -24.01 9.98
N GLY A 125 -1.27 -25.01 9.50
CA GLY A 125 -1.18 -26.39 9.98
C GLY A 125 -2.03 -26.71 11.21
N LEU A 126 -3.00 -25.84 11.56
CA LEU A 126 -3.97 -26.15 12.62
C LEU A 126 -5.03 -27.12 12.11
N THR A 127 -5.47 -28.05 12.95
CA THR A 127 -6.66 -28.86 12.68
C THR A 127 -7.91 -28.13 13.14
N ARG A 128 -9.07 -28.51 12.60
CA ARG A 128 -10.37 -27.90 12.97
C ARG A 128 -10.60 -27.95 14.48
N GLU A 129 -10.26 -29.05 15.13
CA GLU A 129 -10.42 -29.22 16.58
C GLU A 129 -9.56 -28.23 17.37
N GLN A 130 -8.40 -27.83 16.83
CA GLN A 130 -7.53 -26.83 17.44
C GLN A 130 -8.04 -25.40 17.22
N CYS A 131 -8.86 -25.16 16.20
CA CYS A 131 -9.47 -23.86 15.92
C CYS A 131 -10.71 -23.56 16.78
N GLU A 132 -11.38 -24.57 17.34
CA GLU A 132 -12.62 -24.38 18.10
C GLU A 132 -12.52 -23.33 19.25
N PRO A 133 -11.45 -23.29 20.07
CA PRO A 133 -11.30 -22.25 21.09
C PRO A 133 -11.18 -20.84 20.50
N VAL A 134 -10.59 -20.70 19.30
CA VAL A 134 -10.46 -19.42 18.59
C VAL A 134 -11.82 -18.99 18.05
N LEU A 135 -12.59 -19.91 17.46
CA LEU A 135 -13.97 -19.66 17.04
C LEU A 135 -14.84 -19.24 18.22
N GLU A 136 -14.75 -19.91 19.37
CA GLU A 136 -15.50 -19.53 20.57
C GLU A 136 -15.17 -18.10 21.05
N HIS A 137 -13.89 -17.71 20.94
CA HIS A 137 -13.46 -16.34 21.23
C HIS A 137 -14.05 -15.33 20.25
N PHE A 138 -14.02 -15.61 18.95
CA PHE A 138 -14.57 -14.74 17.90
C PHE A 138 -16.09 -14.60 17.99
N ARG A 139 -16.83 -15.67 18.31
CA ARG A 139 -18.28 -15.63 18.57
C ARG A 139 -18.64 -14.61 19.67
N LYS A 140 -17.77 -14.43 20.67
CA LYS A 140 -17.94 -13.45 21.77
C LYS A 140 -17.43 -12.06 21.44
N ASN A 141 -16.55 -11.94 20.44
CA ASN A 141 -15.84 -10.71 20.08
C ASN A 141 -15.91 -10.46 18.56
N PRO A 142 -17.09 -10.13 18.00
CA PRO A 142 -17.28 -10.01 16.55
C PRO A 142 -16.37 -8.96 15.90
N THR A 143 -16.02 -7.88 16.60
CA THR A 143 -15.07 -6.88 16.07
C THR A 143 -13.69 -7.48 15.80
N GLN A 144 -13.19 -8.34 16.69
CA GLN A 144 -11.88 -9.00 16.51
C GLN A 144 -11.94 -10.08 15.44
N TRP A 145 -13.12 -10.67 15.22
CA TRP A 145 -13.36 -11.61 14.14
C TRP A 145 -13.25 -10.88 12.79
N VAL A 146 -13.98 -9.77 12.62
CA VAL A 146 -13.89 -8.93 11.41
C VAL A 146 -12.46 -8.46 11.16
N ASP A 147 -11.76 -7.99 12.20
CA ASP A 147 -10.36 -7.56 12.05
C ASP A 147 -9.44 -8.72 11.63
N PHE A 148 -9.74 -9.95 12.06
CA PHE A 148 -9.04 -11.15 11.61
C PHE A 148 -9.32 -11.43 10.13
N MET A 149 -10.58 -11.43 9.70
CA MET A 149 -10.97 -11.71 8.32
C MET A 149 -10.40 -10.67 7.35
N MET A 150 -10.56 -9.38 7.67
CA MET A 150 -9.97 -8.27 6.91
C MET A 150 -8.46 -8.47 6.68
N LYS A 151 -7.74 -8.98 7.67
CA LYS A 151 -6.28 -9.14 7.62
C LYS A 151 -5.82 -10.45 6.97
N PHE A 152 -6.43 -11.58 7.33
CA PHE A 152 -5.92 -12.90 6.97
C PHE A 152 -6.59 -13.46 5.72
N GLU A 153 -7.86 -13.18 5.53
CA GLU A 153 -8.62 -13.66 4.38
C GLU A 153 -8.50 -12.66 3.22
N LEU A 154 -8.86 -11.39 3.45
CA LEU A 154 -8.84 -10.35 2.41
C LEU A 154 -7.45 -9.74 2.19
N GLY A 155 -6.58 -9.78 3.20
CA GLY A 155 -5.25 -9.14 3.13
C GLY A 155 -5.29 -7.61 3.07
N ILE A 156 -6.43 -7.00 3.42
CA ILE A 156 -6.64 -5.55 3.36
C ILE A 156 -6.33 -4.96 4.72
N THR A 157 -5.35 -4.05 4.77
CA THR A 157 -5.04 -3.28 5.97
C THR A 157 -5.59 -1.88 5.86
N LYS A 158 -5.98 -1.29 7.00
CA LYS A 158 -6.46 0.09 7.05
C LYS A 158 -5.40 1.05 6.49
N PRO A 159 -5.69 1.77 5.39
CA PRO A 159 -4.78 2.77 4.87
C PRO A 159 -4.68 3.96 5.84
N ALA A 160 -3.56 4.67 5.81
CA ALA A 160 -3.40 5.90 6.58
C ALA A 160 -4.33 7.00 6.04
N ASP A 161 -4.93 7.80 6.90
CA ASP A 161 -5.80 8.91 6.47
C ASP A 161 -5.08 9.92 5.55
N SER A 162 -3.75 10.01 5.67
CA SER A 162 -2.91 10.86 4.83
C SER A 162 -2.59 10.25 3.46
N ARG A 163 -2.87 8.96 3.23
CA ARG A 163 -2.51 8.20 2.01
C ARG A 163 -2.89 8.92 0.71
N PRO A 164 -4.12 9.45 0.53
CA PRO A 164 -4.49 10.20 -0.67
C PRO A 164 -3.56 11.39 -0.95
N PHE A 165 -3.30 12.20 0.08
CA PHE A 165 -2.47 13.39 -0.07
C PHE A 165 -0.99 13.05 -0.25
N THR A 166 -0.48 12.06 0.48
CA THR A 166 0.91 11.62 0.33
C THR A 166 1.16 11.04 -1.06
N SER A 167 0.22 10.28 -1.61
CA SER A 167 0.33 9.74 -2.96
C SER A 167 0.32 10.85 -4.02
N ALA A 168 -0.63 11.78 -3.91
CA ALA A 168 -0.74 12.92 -4.81
C ALA A 168 0.56 13.73 -4.90
N LEU A 169 1.15 14.03 -3.74
CA LEU A 169 2.40 14.78 -3.65
C LEU A 169 3.60 13.96 -4.12
N ALA A 170 3.65 12.66 -3.79
CA ALA A 170 4.74 11.78 -4.21
C ALA A 170 4.78 11.61 -5.73
N VAL A 171 3.65 11.26 -6.36
CA VAL A 171 3.57 11.06 -7.81
C VAL A 171 3.72 12.40 -8.54
N GLY A 172 2.92 13.41 -8.21
CA GLY A 172 2.96 14.70 -8.89
C GLY A 172 4.30 15.44 -8.72
N GLY A 173 4.86 15.40 -7.51
CA GLY A 173 6.15 16.02 -7.21
C GLY A 173 7.31 15.33 -7.93
N SER A 174 7.36 13.99 -7.90
CA SER A 174 8.40 13.23 -8.60
C SER A 174 8.32 13.37 -10.12
N TYR A 175 7.10 13.52 -10.67
CA TYR A 175 6.89 13.82 -12.09
C TYR A 175 7.50 15.15 -12.50
N VAL A 176 7.27 16.22 -11.73
CA VAL A 176 7.92 17.51 -11.98
C VAL A 176 9.44 17.37 -11.94
N VAL A 177 9.97 16.70 -10.91
CA VAL A 177 11.43 16.52 -10.76
C VAL A 177 12.02 15.73 -11.94
N GLY A 178 11.35 14.67 -12.39
CA GLY A 178 11.74 13.91 -13.57
C GLY A 178 11.75 14.76 -14.84
N GLY A 179 10.70 15.54 -15.07
CA GLY A 179 10.56 16.35 -16.30
C GLY A 179 11.43 17.60 -16.38
N LEU A 180 12.12 17.97 -15.30
CA LEU A 180 13.15 18.99 -15.35
C LEU A 180 14.44 18.50 -16.03
N VAL A 181 14.74 17.20 -15.99
CA VAL A 181 15.98 16.65 -16.56
C VAL A 181 16.05 16.84 -18.09
N PRO A 182 15.00 16.53 -18.87
CA PRO A 182 14.99 16.76 -20.32
C PRO A 182 15.06 18.23 -20.75
N LEU A 183 14.82 19.19 -19.84
CA LEU A 183 14.83 20.62 -20.14
C LEU A 183 16.24 21.25 -20.10
N ILE A 184 17.21 20.60 -19.45
CA ILE A 184 18.59 21.10 -19.32
C ILE A 184 19.29 21.25 -20.69
N PRO A 185 19.24 20.27 -21.62
CA PRO A 185 19.95 20.36 -22.90
C PRO A 185 19.39 21.44 -23.82
N VAL A 186 18.05 21.58 -23.86
CA VAL A 186 17.35 22.53 -24.74
C VAL A 186 17.76 23.98 -24.44
N ARG A 187 18.05 24.31 -23.17
CA ARG A 187 18.47 25.65 -22.76
C ARG A 187 19.91 26.01 -23.17
N THR A 188 20.75 25.02 -23.48
CA THR A 188 22.19 25.23 -23.72
C THR A 188 22.51 25.50 -25.20
N GLN A 189 21.55 25.32 -26.10
CA GLN A 189 21.69 25.63 -27.54
C GLN A 189 21.05 26.99 -27.92
N GLY A 190 21.19 27.99 -27.06
CA GLY A 190 20.73 29.37 -27.30
C GLY A 190 21.82 30.26 -27.84
#